data_AF-A0A9W6F5Q6-F1
#
_entry.id   AF-A0A9W6F5Q6-F1
#
_cell.length_a   1.000
_cell.length_b   1.000
_cell.length_c   1.000
_cell.angle_alpha   90.00
_cell.angle_beta   90.00
_cell.angle_gamma   90.00
#
_symmetry.space_group_name_H-M   'P 1'
#
loop_
_entity.id
_entity.type
_entity.pdbx_description
1 polymer ?
#
loop_
_entity_poly.entity_id
_entity_poly.type
_entity_poly.pdbx_seq_one_letter_code
_entity_poly.pdbx_strand_id
1 'polypeptide(L)'
;MAASRALGRAFLAAGGTMVVIVGATAVVSGASMAVVKAVMDRQKSKTQVPCTVCHAKKRVVCEVCEGERIIKYWPTPDPPPSTSHAWTVCAMCEGAGDHGCINCVGTGNVNLYPWEAGEEQLTSGLMNPPPP
;
A
#
# COMPACT_ATOMS: atom_id res chain seq x y z
N MET A 1 -44.14 30.55 -24.01
CA MET A 1 -42.68 30.40 -24.27
C MET A 1 -41.78 31.19 -23.31
N ALA A 2 -42.19 32.32 -22.71
CA ALA A 2 -41.34 33.07 -21.77
C ALA A 2 -41.14 32.37 -20.41
N ALA A 3 -42.19 31.72 -19.88
CA ALA A 3 -42.16 31.05 -18.57
C ALA A 3 -41.17 29.87 -18.49
N SER A 4 -41.01 29.10 -19.58
CA SER A 4 -40.07 27.97 -19.63
C SER A 4 -38.60 28.40 -19.65
N ARG A 5 -38.29 29.58 -20.22
CA ARG A 5 -36.93 30.16 -20.20
C ARG A 5 -36.56 30.73 -18.83
N ALA A 6 -37.55 31.27 -18.10
CA ALA A 6 -37.35 31.75 -16.73
C ALA A 6 -37.09 30.60 -15.75
N LEU A 7 -37.84 29.50 -15.87
CA LEU A 7 -37.62 28.28 -15.09
C LEU A 7 -36.26 27.64 -15.37
N GLY A 8 -35.83 27.54 -16.63
CA GLY A 8 -34.50 27.02 -16.97
C GLY A 8 -33.34 27.82 -16.36
N ARG A 9 -33.45 29.15 -16.30
CA ARG A 9 -32.46 30.01 -15.63
C ARG A 9 -32.47 29.86 -14.11
N ALA A 10 -33.64 29.69 -13.51
CA ALA A 10 -33.77 29.43 -12.07
C ALA A 10 -33.17 28.07 -11.67
N PHE A 11 -33.39 27.03 -12.47
CA PHE A 11 -32.76 25.71 -12.26
C PHE A 11 -31.24 25.73 -12.45
N LEU A 12 -30.72 26.48 -13.44
CA LEU A 12 -29.28 26.65 -13.60
C LEU A 12 -28.65 27.45 -12.44
N ALA A 13 -29.35 28.48 -11.94
CA ALA A 13 -28.89 29.25 -10.79
C ALA A 13 -28.90 28.42 -9.49
N ALA A 14 -30.00 27.69 -9.24
CA ALA A 14 -30.13 26.81 -8.07
C ALA A 14 -29.21 25.58 -8.15
N GLY A 15 -29.02 25.01 -9.34
CA GLY A 15 -28.07 23.93 -9.57
C GLY A 15 -26.62 24.40 -9.41
N GLY A 16 -26.31 25.60 -9.90
CA GLY A 16 -24.98 26.22 -9.75
C GLY A 16 -24.60 26.44 -8.29
N THR A 17 -25.51 26.95 -7.45
CA THR A 17 -25.24 27.15 -6.02
C THR A 17 -25.04 25.83 -5.28
N MET A 18 -25.81 24.79 -5.61
CA MET A 18 -25.62 23.45 -5.04
C MET A 18 -24.26 22.85 -5.40
N VAL A 19 -23.81 23.00 -6.65
CA VAL A 19 -22.48 22.52 -7.07
C VAL A 19 -21.37 23.25 -6.32
N VAL A 20 -21.51 24.57 -6.09
CA VAL A 20 -20.54 25.35 -5.32
C VAL A 20 -20.48 24.90 -3.86
N ILE A 21 -21.63 24.70 -3.21
CA ILE A 21 -21.68 24.29 -1.80
C ILE A 21 -21.13 22.87 -1.60
N VAL A 22 -21.56 21.93 -2.45
CA VAL A 22 -21.09 20.53 -2.38
C VAL A 22 -19.61 20.45 -2.75
N GLY A 23 -19.18 21.17 -3.78
CA GLY A 23 -17.78 21.25 -4.17
C GLY A 23 -16.91 21.84 -3.06
N ALA A 24 -17.33 22.96 -2.46
CA ALA A 24 -16.59 23.61 -1.38
C ALA A 24 -16.48 22.71 -0.13
N THR A 25 -17.57 22.05 0.28
CA THR A 25 -17.55 21.15 1.44
C THR A 25 -16.69 19.90 1.19
N ALA A 26 -16.72 19.34 -0.02
CA ALA A 26 -15.85 18.23 -0.40
C ALA A 26 -14.37 18.62 -0.37
N VAL A 27 -14.02 19.81 -0.88
CA VAL A 27 -12.63 20.32 -0.85
C VAL A 27 -12.16 20.54 0.59
N VAL A 28 -12.97 21.19 1.43
CA VAL A 28 -12.62 21.44 2.84
C VAL A 28 -12.46 20.13 3.61
N SER A 29 -13.35 19.17 3.39
CA SER A 29 -13.30 17.86 4.04
C SER A 29 -12.10 17.03 3.55
N GLY A 30 -11.81 17.06 2.26
CA GLY A 30 -10.63 16.39 1.70
C GLY A 30 -9.33 16.97 2.24
N ALA A 31 -9.25 18.29 2.34
CA ALA A 31 -8.09 18.99 2.88
C ALA A 31 -7.88 18.67 4.37
N SER A 32 -8.94 18.68 5.19
CA SER A 32 -8.82 18.37 6.61
C SER A 32 -8.37 16.93 6.85
N MET A 33 -8.90 15.96 6.11
CA MET A 33 -8.48 14.56 6.20
C MET A 33 -7.02 14.35 5.76
N ALA A 34 -6.58 15.06 4.71
CA ALA A 34 -5.20 15.01 4.26
C ALA A 34 -4.23 15.52 5.34
N VAL A 35 -4.58 16.63 6.02
CA VAL A 35 -3.77 17.18 7.11
C VAL A 35 -3.70 16.22 8.30
N VAL A 36 -4.84 15.68 8.74
CA VAL A 36 -4.89 14.71 9.84
C VAL A 36 -4.04 13.49 9.50
N LYS A 37 -4.18 12.96 8.28
CA LYS A 37 -3.38 11.83 7.82
C LYS A 37 -1.88 12.15 7.83
N ALA A 38 -1.46 13.32 7.35
CA ALA A 38 -0.06 13.73 7.35
C ALA A 38 0.51 13.83 8.77
N VAL A 39 -0.26 14.39 9.72
CA VAL A 39 0.16 14.47 11.14
C VAL A 39 0.26 13.08 11.75
N MET A 40 -0.72 12.20 11.50
CA MET A 40 -0.68 10.82 11.98
C MET A 40 0.50 10.04 11.40
N ASP A 41 0.78 10.19 10.11
CA ASP A 41 1.90 9.52 9.44
C ASP A 41 3.24 10.03 10.00
N ARG A 42 3.35 11.33 10.31
CA ARG A 42 4.53 11.93 10.96
C ARG A 42 4.69 11.51 12.42
N GLN A 43 3.62 11.22 13.14
CA GLN A 43 3.73 10.67 14.49
C GLN A 43 4.10 9.18 14.45
N LYS A 44 3.48 8.40 13.56
CA LYS A 44 3.83 6.99 13.34
C LYS A 44 5.30 6.81 12.97
N SER A 45 5.87 7.70 12.16
CA SER A 45 7.28 7.62 11.80
C SER A 45 8.25 7.79 12.98
N LYS A 46 7.79 8.27 14.15
CA LYS A 46 8.64 8.39 15.35
C LYS A 46 8.77 7.07 16.11
N THR A 47 7.81 6.18 15.99
CA THR A 47 7.75 4.89 16.70
C THR A 47 8.01 3.69 15.80
N GLN A 48 8.05 3.93 14.49
CA GLN A 48 8.22 2.91 13.48
C GLN A 48 9.67 2.79 13.07
N VAL A 49 10.12 1.54 12.91
CA VAL A 49 11.41 1.23 12.31
C VAL A 49 11.23 0.87 10.83
N PRO A 50 12.23 1.13 9.97
CA PRO A 50 12.18 0.70 8.59
C PRO A 50 12.04 -0.83 8.54
N CYS A 51 11.17 -1.32 7.66
CA CYS A 51 11.00 -2.75 7.46
C CYS A 51 12.31 -3.35 6.94
N THR A 52 12.92 -4.24 7.71
CA THR A 52 14.20 -4.89 7.38
C THR A 52 14.09 -5.81 6.18
N VAL A 53 12.93 -6.45 5.97
CA VAL A 53 12.71 -7.40 4.87
C VAL A 53 12.68 -6.70 3.50
N CYS A 54 11.99 -5.57 3.39
CA CYS A 54 11.94 -4.82 2.12
C CYS A 54 12.90 -3.63 2.07
N HIS A 55 13.68 -3.39 3.14
CA HIS A 55 14.52 -2.20 3.29
C HIS A 55 13.78 -0.89 2.97
N ALA A 56 12.56 -0.75 3.50
CA ALA A 56 11.64 0.36 3.23
C ALA A 56 11.21 0.55 1.74
N LYS A 57 11.52 -0.40 0.84
CA LYS A 57 11.12 -0.35 -0.58
C LYS A 57 9.65 -0.72 -0.81
N LYS A 58 8.94 -1.21 0.21
CA LYS A 58 7.50 -1.58 0.20
C LYS A 58 7.13 -2.77 -0.69
N ARG A 59 8.05 -3.22 -1.53
CA ARG A 59 7.92 -4.38 -2.40
C ARG A 59 9.11 -5.30 -2.21
N VAL A 60 8.89 -6.58 -2.51
CA VAL A 60 9.91 -7.63 -2.51
C VAL A 60 9.85 -8.36 -3.84
N VAL A 61 11.00 -8.87 -4.29
CA VAL A 61 11.08 -9.67 -5.52
C VAL A 61 10.20 -10.90 -5.35
N CYS A 62 9.47 -11.27 -6.41
CA CYS A 62 8.66 -12.48 -6.37
C CYS A 62 9.57 -13.70 -6.29
N GLU A 63 9.56 -14.39 -5.15
CA GLU A 63 10.40 -15.58 -4.92
C GLU A 63 10.05 -16.75 -5.84
N VAL A 64 8.81 -16.80 -6.36
CA VAL A 64 8.35 -17.91 -7.23
C VAL A 64 8.92 -17.82 -8.64
N CYS A 65 9.03 -16.62 -9.22
CA CYS A 65 9.59 -16.40 -10.55
C CYS A 65 10.95 -15.72 -10.53
N GLU A 66 11.51 -15.47 -9.35
CA GLU A 66 12.78 -14.77 -9.13
C GLU A 66 12.87 -13.41 -9.86
N GLY A 67 11.73 -12.78 -10.13
CA GLY A 67 11.65 -11.53 -10.89
C GLY A 67 11.55 -11.69 -12.41
N GLU A 68 11.61 -12.90 -12.95
CA GLU A 68 11.50 -13.17 -14.40
C GLU A 68 10.08 -12.96 -14.95
N ARG A 69 9.06 -12.86 -14.09
CA ARG A 69 7.63 -12.65 -14.43
C ARG A 69 6.96 -13.83 -15.13
N ILE A 70 7.74 -14.78 -15.60
CA ILE A 70 7.31 -16.03 -16.23
C ILE A 70 7.84 -17.21 -15.43
N ILE A 71 7.13 -18.34 -15.49
CA ILE A 71 7.55 -19.59 -14.86
C ILE A 71 7.65 -20.65 -15.96
N LYS A 72 8.73 -21.44 -15.89
CA LYS A 72 8.84 -22.69 -16.63
C LYS A 72 8.02 -23.73 -15.89
N TYR A 73 6.88 -24.08 -16.44
CA TYR A 73 6.01 -25.09 -15.85
C TYR A 73 5.98 -26.34 -16.72
N TRP A 74 5.89 -27.48 -16.06
CA TRP A 74 5.68 -28.76 -16.72
C TRP A 74 4.64 -29.58 -15.96
N PRO A 75 3.49 -29.92 -16.57
CA PRO A 75 2.36 -30.52 -15.88
C PRO A 75 2.50 -32.03 -15.61
N THR A 76 3.49 -32.69 -16.21
CA THR A 76 3.69 -34.13 -16.05
C THR A 76 4.95 -34.41 -15.23
N PRO A 77 5.01 -35.55 -14.53
CA PRO A 77 6.20 -35.93 -13.76
C PRO A 77 7.38 -36.35 -14.67
N ASP A 78 7.10 -36.74 -15.91
CA ASP A 78 8.15 -37.06 -16.89
C ASP A 78 8.95 -35.81 -17.23
N PRO A 79 10.28 -35.92 -17.42
CA PRO A 79 11.08 -34.75 -17.78
C PRO A 79 10.61 -34.18 -19.13
N PRO A 80 10.47 -32.85 -19.24
CA PRO A 80 10.14 -32.24 -20.52
C PRO A 80 11.16 -32.62 -21.59
N PRO A 81 10.73 -32.88 -22.84
CA PRO A 81 11.64 -32.85 -23.97
C PRO A 81 12.47 -31.57 -23.93
N SER A 82 13.78 -31.66 -24.22
CA SER A 82 14.71 -30.52 -24.19
C SER A 82 14.26 -29.28 -24.99
N THR A 83 13.30 -29.47 -25.91
CA THR A 83 12.74 -28.47 -26.80
C THR A 83 11.38 -27.91 -26.36
N SER A 84 10.72 -28.46 -25.33
CA SER A 84 9.38 -28.04 -24.94
C SER A 84 9.27 -27.77 -23.44
N HIS A 85 9.25 -26.49 -23.08
CA HIS A 85 8.74 -26.03 -21.80
C HIS A 85 7.54 -25.14 -22.06
N ALA A 86 6.45 -25.31 -21.29
CA ALA A 86 5.35 -24.38 -21.30
C ALA A 86 5.72 -23.20 -20.41
N TRP A 87 5.75 -22.01 -20.99
CA TRP A 87 5.96 -20.77 -20.27
C TRP A 87 4.61 -20.19 -19.91
N THR A 88 4.43 -19.87 -18.63
CA THR A 88 3.22 -19.21 -18.14
C THR A 88 3.60 -17.94 -17.40
N VAL A 89 2.71 -16.96 -17.43
CA VAL A 89 2.85 -15.78 -16.58
C VAL A 89 2.80 -16.23 -15.12
N CYS A 90 3.69 -15.69 -14.30
CA CYS A 90 3.73 -16.00 -12.88
C CYS A 90 2.39 -15.60 -12.22
N ALA A 91 1.65 -16.59 -11.74
CA ALA A 91 0.37 -16.36 -11.07
C ALA A 91 0.51 -15.63 -9.72
N MET A 92 1.68 -15.73 -9.07
CA MET A 92 1.92 -15.13 -7.76
C MET A 92 2.11 -13.61 -7.81
N CYS A 93 2.79 -13.10 -8.84
CA CYS A 93 3.01 -11.67 -9.04
C CYS A 93 2.21 -11.11 -10.22
N GLU A 94 1.35 -11.92 -10.84
CA GLU A 94 0.56 -11.57 -12.03
C GLU A 94 1.41 -10.96 -13.17
N GLY A 95 2.67 -11.40 -13.27
CA GLY A 95 3.63 -10.87 -14.25
C GLY A 95 4.32 -9.56 -13.89
N ALA A 96 4.15 -9.03 -12.67
CA ALA A 96 4.87 -7.84 -12.21
C ALA A 96 6.36 -8.11 -11.93
N GLY A 97 6.68 -9.31 -11.42
CA GLY A 97 8.02 -9.71 -11.00
C GLY A 97 8.36 -9.33 -9.55
N ASP A 98 7.51 -8.54 -8.91
CA ASP A 98 7.55 -8.19 -7.50
C ASP A 98 6.15 -8.29 -6.90
N HIS A 99 6.06 -8.29 -5.57
CA HIS A 99 4.80 -8.16 -4.85
C HIS A 99 4.97 -7.22 -3.66
N GLY A 100 3.84 -6.72 -3.15
CA GLY A 100 3.84 -5.89 -1.95
C GLY A 100 4.45 -6.66 -0.78
N CYS A 101 5.35 -6.03 -0.03
CA CYS A 101 5.97 -6.65 1.13
C CYS A 101 4.89 -6.97 2.16
N ILE A 102 4.66 -8.26 2.43
CA ILE A 102 3.64 -8.73 3.36
C ILE A 102 3.95 -8.30 4.81
N ASN A 103 5.23 -8.23 5.18
CA ASN A 103 5.66 -7.89 6.53
C ASN A 103 5.34 -6.44 6.92
N CYS A 104 5.36 -5.51 5.96
CA CYS A 104 4.96 -4.12 6.21
C CYS A 104 3.63 -3.75 5.54
N VAL A 105 2.96 -4.70 4.89
CA VAL A 105 1.71 -4.47 4.12
C VAL A 105 1.85 -3.27 3.17
N GLY A 106 3.02 -3.14 2.52
CA GLY A 106 3.33 -2.03 1.61
C GLY A 106 3.54 -0.65 2.25
N THR A 107 3.57 -0.50 3.58
CA THR A 107 3.85 0.79 4.24
C THR A 107 5.35 1.14 4.22
N GLY A 108 6.22 0.13 4.23
CA GLY A 108 7.68 0.26 4.27
C GLY A 108 8.26 0.30 5.68
N ASN A 109 7.41 0.43 6.70
CA ASN A 109 7.82 0.49 8.10
C ASN A 109 7.01 -0.50 8.95
N VAL A 110 7.57 -0.93 10.07
CA VAL A 110 6.89 -1.78 11.05
C VAL A 110 6.86 -1.08 12.40
N ASN A 111 5.80 -1.29 13.18
CA ASN A 111 5.80 -0.87 14.58
C ASN A 111 6.64 -1.89 15.34
N LEU A 112 7.62 -1.42 16.11
CA LEU A 112 8.24 -2.27 17.13
C LEU A 112 7.16 -2.62 18.15
N TYR A 113 7.05 -3.90 18.46
CA TYR A 113 6.22 -4.30 19.58
C TYR A 113 6.85 -3.84 20.91
N PRO A 114 6.05 -3.62 21.97
CA PRO A 114 6.58 -3.18 23.26
C PRO A 114 7.69 -4.06 23.84
N TRP A 115 7.69 -5.37 23.54
CA TRP A 115 8.74 -6.30 23.96
C TRP A 115 10.02 -6.22 23.11
N GLU A 116 9.91 -5.85 21.82
CA GLU A 116 11.07 -5.61 20.94
C GLU A 116 11.75 -4.28 21.26
N ALA A 117 10.98 -3.29 21.72
CA ALA A 117 11.52 -2.02 22.21
C ALA A 117 12.42 -2.19 23.45
N GLY A 118 12.18 -3.23 24.26
CA GLY A 118 13.05 -3.61 25.38
C GLY A 118 14.35 -4.29 24.93
N GLU A 119 14.34 -5.05 23.84
CA GLU A 119 15.54 -5.70 23.28
C GLU A 119 16.52 -4.70 22.64
N GLU A 120 16.03 -3.59 22.08
CA GLU A 120 16.90 -2.48 21.63
C GLU A 120 17.62 -1.81 22.82
N GLN A 121 17.03 -1.85 24.02
CA GLN A 121 17.66 -1.39 25.27
C GLN A 121 18.64 -2.42 25.86
N LEU A 122 18.40 -3.73 25.66
CA LEU A 122 19.33 -4.80 26.00
C LEU A 122 20.57 -4.82 25.09
N THR A 123 20.38 -4.62 23.78
CA THR A 123 21.48 -4.56 22.80
C THR A 123 22.30 -3.26 22.90
N SER A 124 21.72 -2.18 23.43
CA SER A 124 22.46 -0.97 23.85
C SER A 124 23.10 -1.07 25.25
N GLY A 125 23.04 -2.25 25.88
CA GLY A 125 23.81 -2.60 27.09
C GLY A 125 23.23 -2.07 28.40
N LEU A 126 21.95 -1.69 28.46
CA LEU A 126 21.37 -1.00 29.62
C LEU A 126 20.51 -1.85 30.57
N MET A 127 20.34 -3.16 30.35
CA MET A 127 19.73 -4.04 31.37
C MET A 127 20.08 -5.51 31.19
N ASN A 128 20.08 -6.27 32.31
CA ASN A 128 20.24 -7.72 32.32
C ASN A 128 18.95 -8.43 31.85
N PRO A 129 19.04 -9.60 31.21
CA PRO A 129 17.88 -10.32 30.70
C PRO A 129 16.92 -10.74 31.84
N PRO A 130 15.61 -10.87 31.55
CA PRO A 130 14.66 -11.37 32.55
C PRO A 130 14.98 -12.82 32.92
N PRO A 131 14.75 -13.23 34.19
CA PRO A 131 14.94 -14.60 34.62
C PRO A 131 13.97 -15.57 33.92
N PRO A 132 14.32 -16.88 33.85
CA PRO A 132 13.63 -17.89 33.05
C PRO A 132 12.17 -18.11 33.45
#